data_AF-A0A097BVB2-F1
#
_entry.id   AF-A0A097BVB2-F1
#
_cell.length_a   1.000
_cell.length_b   1.000
_cell.length_c   1.000
_cell.angle_alpha   90.00
_cell.angle_beta   90.00
_cell.angle_gamma   90.00
#
_symmetry.space_group_name_H-M   'P 1'
#
loop_
_entity.id
_entity.type
_entity.pdbx_description
1 polymer ?
#
loop_
_entity_poly.entity_id
_entity_poly.type
_entity_poly.pdbx_seq_one_letter_code
_entity_poly.pdbx_strand_id
1 'polypeptide(L)'
;PTYQVIQPINGDPFIGTLETPITSSPLIAWYLSNLPAYRTAVSPLLRGIEVGLAHGFLLVGPFVKAGPLRNTEYAGAAGSLAAGGLVVILSICLTMYGIAQ
;
A
#
# COMPACT_ATOMS: atom_id res chain seq x y z
N PRO A 1 0.43 -33.24 -23.54
CA PRO A 1 0.92 -32.48 -22.37
C PRO A 1 -0.09 -31.37 -22.01
N THR A 2 -0.77 -31.52 -20.87
CA THR A 2 -1.65 -30.47 -20.31
C THR A 2 -0.79 -29.30 -19.84
N TYR A 3 -1.12 -28.09 -20.26
CA TYR A 3 -0.42 -26.87 -19.86
C TYR A 3 -0.54 -26.66 -18.35
N GLN A 4 0.58 -26.67 -17.63
CA GLN A 4 0.60 -26.47 -16.19
C GLN A 4 0.83 -24.98 -15.87
N VAL A 5 -0.22 -24.36 -15.34
CA VAL A 5 -0.31 -22.91 -15.06
C VAL A 5 0.43 -22.52 -13.77
N ILE A 6 0.62 -23.46 -12.84
CA ILE A 6 1.27 -23.24 -11.55
C ILE A 6 2.61 -23.97 -11.52
N GLN A 7 3.69 -23.23 -11.28
CA GLN A 7 5.05 -23.75 -11.34
C GLN A 7 5.83 -23.37 -10.07
N PRO A 8 6.89 -24.11 -9.70
CA PRO A 8 7.80 -23.68 -8.64
C PRO A 8 8.48 -22.37 -9.02
N ILE A 9 8.76 -21.52 -8.03
CA ILE A 9 9.39 -20.21 -8.24
C ILE A 9 10.78 -20.36 -8.83
N ASN A 10 11.02 -19.69 -9.96
CA ASN A 10 12.29 -19.77 -10.70
C ASN A 10 12.74 -21.21 -11.01
N GLY A 11 11.80 -22.16 -11.07
CA GLY A 11 12.08 -23.58 -11.29
C GLY A 11 12.53 -24.38 -10.04
N ASP A 12 12.65 -23.77 -8.86
CA ASP A 12 13.09 -24.43 -7.62
C ASP A 12 11.91 -24.72 -6.68
N PRO A 13 11.54 -26.00 -6.47
CA PRO A 13 10.42 -26.38 -5.60
C PRO A 13 10.74 -26.31 -4.10
N PHE A 14 11.97 -25.98 -3.68
CA PHE A 14 12.36 -25.89 -2.27
C PHE A 14 12.27 -24.45 -1.71
N ILE A 15 11.92 -23.48 -2.53
CA ILE A 15 11.62 -22.11 -2.11
C ILE A 15 10.14 -22.01 -1.78
N GLY A 16 9.80 -21.37 -0.65
CA GLY A 16 8.44 -21.32 -0.09
C GLY A 16 7.42 -20.45 -0.85
N THR A 17 7.50 -20.37 -2.18
CA THR A 17 6.54 -19.63 -3.04
C THR A 17 6.30 -20.38 -4.36
N LEU A 18 5.19 -20.06 -5.04
CA LEU A 18 4.82 -20.64 -6.33
C LEU A 18 4.58 -19.54 -7.38
N GLU A 19 4.95 -19.82 -8.62
CA GLU A 19 4.56 -19.03 -9.78
C GLU A 19 3.13 -19.39 -10.17
N THR A 20 2.23 -18.46 -9.87
CA THR A 20 0.82 -18.53 -10.21
C THR A 20 0.48 -17.31 -11.08
N PRO A 21 -0.66 -17.31 -11.79
CA PRO A 21 -1.11 -16.14 -12.54
C PRO A 21 -1.30 -14.87 -11.69
N ILE A 22 -1.45 -15.00 -10.37
CA ILE A 22 -1.56 -13.86 -9.45
C ILE A 22 -0.18 -13.35 -9.02
N THR A 23 0.79 -14.24 -8.83
CA THR A 23 2.13 -13.86 -8.34
C THR A 23 3.07 -13.43 -9.47
N SER A 24 2.99 -14.08 -10.64
CA SER A 24 4.02 -13.98 -11.68
C SER A 24 3.48 -13.68 -13.09
N SER A 25 2.22 -13.23 -13.22
CA SER A 25 1.71 -12.75 -14.52
C SER A 25 2.46 -11.50 -14.99
N PRO A 26 2.80 -11.38 -16.28
CA PRO A 26 3.51 -10.21 -16.83
C PRO A 26 2.82 -8.87 -16.50
N LEU A 27 1.48 -8.85 -16.49
CA LEU A 27 0.71 -7.64 -16.17
C LEU A 27 0.90 -7.23 -14.70
N ILE A 28 0.84 -8.19 -13.78
CA ILE A 28 0.94 -7.93 -12.34
C ILE A 28 2.39 -7.58 -11.99
N ALA A 29 3.35 -8.33 -12.53
CA ALA A 29 4.77 -8.04 -12.35
C ALA A 29 5.12 -6.63 -12.85
N TRP A 30 4.63 -6.23 -14.02
CA TRP A 30 4.80 -4.87 -14.54
C TRP A 30 4.14 -3.83 -13.62
N TYR A 31 2.89 -4.04 -13.21
CA TYR A 31 2.17 -3.10 -12.36
C TYR A 31 2.85 -2.91 -11.00
N LEU A 32 3.20 -3.99 -10.30
CA LEU A 32 3.86 -3.95 -9.00
C LEU A 32 5.26 -3.34 -9.07
N SER A 33 6.03 -3.66 -10.11
CA SER A 33 7.39 -3.09 -10.29
C SER A 33 7.35 -1.58 -10.51
N ASN A 34 6.24 -1.07 -11.05
CA ASN A 34 6.03 0.36 -11.22
C ASN A 34 5.47 1.04 -9.97
N LEU A 35 5.00 0.32 -8.94
CA LEU A 35 4.52 0.96 -7.71
C LEU A 35 5.67 1.54 -6.87
N PRO A 36 5.44 2.64 -6.14
CA PRO A 36 6.45 3.25 -5.28
C PRO A 36 6.96 2.31 -4.18
N ALA A 37 6.27 1.21 -3.85
CA ALA A 37 6.78 0.20 -2.93
C ALA A 37 7.96 -0.62 -3.49
N TYR A 38 8.02 -0.84 -4.81
CA TYR A 38 9.04 -1.67 -5.45
C TYR A 38 9.93 -0.92 -6.45
N ARG A 39 9.62 0.35 -6.75
CA ARG A 39 10.40 1.21 -7.65
C ARG A 39 11.73 1.65 -7.01
N THR A 40 12.74 0.77 -6.97
CA THR A 40 14.03 1.01 -6.29
C THR A 40 14.96 1.99 -7.01
N ALA A 41 14.71 2.29 -8.29
CA ALA A 41 15.50 3.23 -9.09
C ALA A 41 15.30 4.71 -8.70
N VAL A 42 14.30 5.02 -7.87
CA VAL A 42 13.97 6.39 -7.43
C VAL A 42 14.23 6.53 -5.93
N SER A 43 14.57 7.74 -5.48
CA SER A 43 14.86 7.99 -4.07
C SER A 43 13.67 7.62 -3.16
N PRO A 44 13.93 7.09 -1.95
CA PRO A 44 12.87 6.76 -1.00
C PRO A 44 11.97 7.94 -0.63
N LEU A 45 12.48 9.18 -0.68
CA LEU A 45 11.71 10.40 -0.40
C LEU A 45 10.56 10.59 -1.39
N LEU A 46 10.83 10.53 -2.69
CA LEU A 46 9.78 10.70 -3.72
C LEU A 46 8.76 9.57 -3.64
N ARG A 47 9.23 8.34 -3.39
CA ARG A 47 8.38 7.16 -3.21
C ARG A 47 7.46 7.33 -2.00
N GLY A 48 7.99 7.84 -0.89
CA GLY A 48 7.24 8.13 0.32
C GLY A 48 6.15 9.18 0.09
N ILE A 49 6.41 10.21 -0.71
CA ILE A 49 5.41 11.22 -1.08
C ILE A 49 4.27 10.61 -1.89
N GLU A 50 4.57 9.79 -2.91
CA GLU A 50 3.56 9.12 -3.74
C GLU A 50 2.66 8.20 -2.88
N VAL A 51 3.26 7.43 -1.96
CA VAL A 51 2.53 6.58 -1.00
C VAL A 51 1.69 7.41 -0.04
N GLY A 52 2.26 8.46 0.54
CA GLY A 52 1.60 9.33 1.52
C GLY A 52 0.41 10.07 0.93
N LEU A 53 0.51 10.58 -0.30
CA LEU A 53 -0.60 11.23 -1.00
C LEU A 53 -1.75 10.26 -1.31
N ALA A 54 -1.43 9.08 -1.85
CA ALA A 54 -2.45 8.08 -2.18
C ALA A 54 -3.22 7.61 -0.93
N HIS A 55 -2.51 7.27 0.14
CA HIS A 55 -3.14 6.80 1.38
C HIS A 55 -3.77 7.95 2.17
N GLY A 56 -3.18 9.14 2.17
CA GLY A 56 -3.75 10.32 2.82
C GLY A 56 -5.11 10.68 2.23
N PHE A 57 -5.23 10.68 0.90
CA PHE A 57 -6.52 10.91 0.24
C PHE A 57 -7.54 9.79 0.50
N LEU A 58 -7.09 8.53 0.48
CA LEU A 58 -7.93 7.38 0.79
C LEU A 58 -8.60 7.51 2.17
N LEU A 59 -7.85 7.94 3.18
CA LEU A 59 -8.31 7.98 4.56
C LEU A 59 -9.40 9.03 4.81
N VAL A 60 -9.45 10.12 4.05
CA VAL A 60 -10.46 11.18 4.24
C VAL A 60 -11.89 10.63 4.03
N GLY A 61 -12.09 9.79 3.02
CA GLY A 61 -13.42 9.28 2.66
C GLY A 61 -14.14 8.55 3.81
N PRO A 62 -13.53 7.50 4.39
CA PRO A 62 -14.09 6.78 5.53
C PRO A 62 -14.37 7.67 6.74
N PHE A 63 -13.46 8.58 7.10
CA PHE A 63 -13.67 9.44 8.27
C PHE A 63 -14.78 10.47 8.07
N VAL A 64 -14.95 11.00 6.86
CA VAL A 64 -16.03 11.95 6.56
C VAL A 64 -17.39 11.27 6.47
N LYS A 65 -17.48 10.11 5.81
CA LYS A 65 -18.77 9.45 5.53
C LYS A 65 -19.20 8.43 6.58
N ALA A 66 -18.26 7.70 7.16
CA ALA A 66 -18.53 6.68 8.17
C ALA A 66 -18.06 7.09 9.58
N GLY A 67 -17.59 8.32 9.76
CA GLY A 67 -17.12 8.82 11.05
C GLY A 67 -18.23 9.02 12.09
N PRO A 68 -17.84 9.25 13.36
CA PRO A 68 -18.78 9.46 14.46
C PRO A 68 -19.61 10.75 14.31
N LEU A 69 -19.05 11.77 13.66
CA LEU A 69 -19.70 13.06 13.41
C LEU A 69 -20.31 13.17 12.00
N ARG A 70 -20.52 12.05 11.30
CA ARG A 70 -21.02 12.03 9.91
C ARG A 70 -22.38 12.71 9.70
N ASN A 71 -23.20 12.80 10.75
CA ASN A 71 -24.56 13.37 10.69
C ASN A 71 -24.60 14.86 11.06
N THR A 72 -23.46 15.48 11.35
CA THR A 72 -23.38 16.91 11.69
C THR A 72 -22.89 17.71 10.49
N GLU A 73 -23.15 19.03 10.51
CA GLU A 73 -22.61 19.97 9.50
C GLU A 73 -21.07 19.99 9.45
N TYR A 74 -20.42 19.53 10.52
CA TYR A 74 -18.96 19.50 10.66
C TYR A 74 -18.32 18.19 10.16
N ALA A 75 -19.08 17.28 9.54
CA ALA A 75 -18.57 15.98 9.08
C ALA A 75 -17.30 16.10 8.21
N GLY A 76 -17.23 17.11 7.35
CA GLY A 76 -16.07 17.36 6.49
C GLY A 76 -14.80 17.76 7.27
N ALA A 77 -14.92 18.77 8.13
CA ALA A 77 -13.81 19.26 8.94
C ALA A 77 -13.34 18.22 9.97
N ALA A 78 -14.28 17.59 10.68
CA ALA A 78 -13.97 16.55 11.66
C ALA A 78 -13.31 15.32 11.01
N GLY A 79 -13.82 14.88 9.86
CA GLY A 79 -13.26 13.73 9.16
C GLY A 79 -11.87 14.00 8.60
N SER A 80 -11.62 15.20 8.07
CA SER A 80 -10.31 15.60 7.54
C SER A 80 -9.27 15.75 8.65
N LEU A 81 -9.67 16.31 9.80
CA LEU A 81 -8.80 16.41 10.98
C LEU A 81 -8.43 15.03 11.54
N ALA A 82 -9.41 14.12 11.63
CA ALA A 82 -9.18 12.75 12.09
C ALA A 82 -8.25 11.98 11.13
N ALA A 83 -8.44 12.13 9.82
CA ALA A 83 -7.55 11.53 8.81
C ALA A 83 -6.11 12.06 8.94
N GLY A 84 -5.94 13.38 9.09
CA GLY A 84 -4.63 13.99 9.31
C GLY A 84 -3.96 13.48 10.59
N GLY A 85 -4.71 13.39 11.69
CA GLY A 85 -4.22 12.81 12.95
C GLY A 85 -3.75 11.36 12.79
N LEU A 86 -4.50 10.53 12.05
CA LEU A 86 -4.09 9.16 11.76
C LEU A 86 -2.80 9.09 10.94
N VAL A 87 -2.64 9.95 9.92
CA VAL A 87 -1.41 10.02 9.12
C VAL A 87 -0.20 10.38 9.98
N VAL A 88 -0.34 11.28 10.95
CA VAL A 88 0.73 11.61 11.91
C VAL A 88 1.11 10.38 12.74
N ILE A 89 0.12 9.67 13.30
CA ILE A 89 0.36 8.46 14.09
C ILE A 89 1.11 7.39 13.26
N LEU A 90 0.64 7.13 12.04
CA LEU A 90 1.27 6.15 11.14
C LEU A 90 2.70 6.57 10.73
N SER A 91 2.95 7.87 10.58
CA SER A 91 4.30 8.38 10.28
C SER A 91 5.27 8.11 11.44
N ILE A 92 4.79 8.24 12.70
CA ILE A 92 5.57 7.88 13.89
C ILE A 92 5.81 6.37 13.93
N CYS A 93 4.81 5.54 13.63
CA CYS A 93 4.97 4.09 13.55
C CYS A 93 6.05 3.67 12.54
N LEU A 94 6.06 4.27 11.35
CA LEU A 94 7.08 4.03 10.34
C LEU A 94 8.47 4.50 10.80
N THR A 95 8.55 5.61 11.53
CA THR A 95 9.81 6.09 12.11
C THR A 95 10.36 5.09 13.14
N MET A 96 9.51 4.57 14.03
CA MET A 96 9.91 3.53 14.99
C MET A 96 10.36 2.24 14.29
N TYR A 97 9.66 1.81 13.23
CA TYR A 97 10.07 0.65 12.43
C TYR A 97 11.46 0.86 11.80
N GLY A 98 11.71 2.05 11.24
CA GLY A 98 13.02 2.38 10.67
C GLY A 98 14.16 2.41 11.68
N ILE A 99 13.87 2.75 12.95
CA ILE A 99 14.86 2.71 14.04
C ILE A 99 15.13 1.26 14.49
N ALA A 100 14.16 0.36 14.37
CA ALA A 100 14.28 -1.04 14.78
C ALA A 100 14.92 -1.96 13.72
N GLN A 101 15.07 -1.48 12.48
CA GLN A 101 15.75 -2.16 11.38
C GLN A 101 17.27 -2.06 11.52
#